data_AF-A0A0N5CRE6-F1
#
_entry.id   AF-A0A0N5CRE6-F1
#
_cell.length_a   1.000
_cell.length_b   1.000
_cell.length_c   1.000
_cell.angle_alpha   90.00
_cell.angle_beta   90.00
_cell.angle_gamma   90.00
#
_symmetry.space_group_name_H-M   'P 1'
#
loop_
_entity.id
_entity.type
_entity.pdbx_description
1 polymer ?
#
loop_
_entity_poly.entity_id
_entity_poly.type
_entity_poly.pdbx_seq_one_letter_code
_entity_poly.pdbx_strand_id
1 'polypeptide(L)'
;MLVKRKRYACYIKDHSPNGTFVNDFRVTGEAELKFGDAIKFAYVSGAATKPRCYGPQTVAEFTFIAASAHRIIDCRRPITIKARYGKTHRLHHR
;
A
#
# COMPACT_ATOMS: atom_id res chain seq x y z
N MET A 1 -20.63 11.39 27.15
CA MET A 1 -19.54 10.39 27.15
C MET A 1 -18.72 10.54 25.88
N LEU A 2 -17.47 10.98 25.97
CA LEU A 2 -16.57 11.10 24.82
C LEU A 2 -16.09 9.69 24.45
N VAL A 3 -16.68 9.08 23.42
CA VAL A 3 -16.20 7.80 22.89
C VAL A 3 -14.81 8.05 22.31
N LYS A 4 -13.75 7.69 23.05
CA LYS A 4 -12.38 7.64 22.51
C LYS A 4 -12.41 6.66 21.34
N ARG A 5 -12.58 7.16 20.12
CA ARG A 5 -12.39 6.38 18.89
C ARG A 5 -10.98 5.81 18.97
N LYS A 6 -10.84 4.50 19.18
CA LYS A 6 -9.57 3.80 19.00
C LYS A 6 -9.12 4.12 17.58
N ARG A 7 -8.10 4.98 17.45
CA ARG A 7 -7.45 5.27 16.18
C ARG A 7 -6.56 4.07 15.89
N TYR A 8 -7.03 3.20 15.01
CA TYR A 8 -6.19 2.17 14.43
C TYR A 8 -5.31 2.86 13.39
N ALA A 9 -4.00 2.81 13.58
CA ALA A 9 -3.04 3.25 12.58
C ALA A 9 -2.71 2.05 11.68
N CYS A 10 -2.81 2.24 10.36
CA CYS A 10 -2.42 1.25 9.37
C CYS A 10 -1.05 1.65 8.82
N TYR A 11 -0.17 0.67 8.66
CA TYR A 11 1.18 0.90 8.14
C TYR A 11 1.42 0.00 6.93
N ILE A 12 2.15 0.53 5.95
CA ILE A 12 2.68 -0.22 4.83
C ILE A 12 4.19 -0.38 4.98
N LYS A 13 4.66 -1.62 4.81
CA LYS A 13 6.08 -1.93 4.77
C LYS A 13 6.43 -2.51 3.41
N ASP A 14 7.42 -1.90 2.75
CA ASP A 14 7.81 -2.27 1.40
C ASP A 14 9.14 -3.02 1.37
N HIS A 15 9.14 -4.16 0.66
CA HIS A 15 10.33 -4.94 0.31
C HIS A 15 10.37 -5.25 -1.20
N SER A 16 9.55 -4.56 -2.00
CA SER A 16 9.50 -4.77 -3.44
C SER A 16 10.74 -4.18 -4.13
N PRO A 17 11.27 -4.85 -5.17
CA PRO A 17 12.47 -4.39 -5.88
C PRO A 17 12.25 -3.04 -6.58
N ASN A 18 11.07 -2.83 -7.15
CA ASN A 18 10.74 -1.60 -7.89
C ASN A 18 10.22 -0.48 -6.98
N GLY A 19 9.86 -0.81 -5.74
CA GLY A 19 9.29 0.12 -4.80
C GLY A 19 7.77 0.14 -4.79
N THR A 20 7.23 0.46 -3.63
CA THR A 20 5.84 0.83 -3.42
C THR A 20 5.75 2.34 -3.24
N PHE A 21 4.69 2.95 -3.77
CA PHE A 21 4.46 4.39 -3.75
C PHE A 21 3.16 4.70 -3.04
N VAL A 22 3.18 5.71 -2.18
CA VAL A 22 1.99 6.27 -1.54
C VAL A 22 1.87 7.72 -1.98
N ASN A 23 0.76 8.07 -2.62
CA ASN A 23 0.53 9.40 -3.21
C ASN A 23 1.70 9.86 -4.10
N ASP A 24 2.23 8.93 -4.90
CA ASP A 24 3.39 9.13 -5.79
C ASP A 24 4.73 9.41 -5.08
N PHE A 25 4.84 9.16 -3.77
CA PHE A 25 6.11 9.15 -3.05
C PHE A 25 6.59 7.72 -2.78
N ARG A 26 7.86 7.43 -3.07
CA ARG A 26 8.43 6.10 -2.82
C ARG A 26 8.53 5.84 -1.30
N VAL A 27 7.89 4.77 -0.85
CA VAL A 27 7.91 4.31 0.55
C VAL A 27 9.32 3.91 0.97
N THR A 28 9.64 4.16 2.24
CA THR A 28 10.94 3.82 2.83
C THR A 28 10.76 3.12 4.17
N GLY A 29 11.03 1.83 4.21
CA GLY A 29 10.77 1.04 5.41
C GLY A 29 9.27 0.95 5.67
N GLU A 30 8.82 1.51 6.79
CA GLU A 30 7.42 1.52 7.21
C GLU A 30 6.82 2.94 7.07
N ALA A 31 5.66 3.05 6.43
CA ALA A 31 4.93 4.31 6.26
C ALA A 31 3.50 4.18 6.79
N GLU A 32 3.04 5.17 7.55
CA GLU A 32 1.65 5.21 8.01
C GLU A 32 0.73 5.59 6.85
N LEU A 33 -0.34 4.82 6.64
CA LEU A 33 -1.38 5.10 5.66
C LEU A 33 -2.52 5.90 6.28
N LYS A 34 -2.95 6.94 5.57
CA LYS A 34 -4.14 7.73 5.88
C LYS A 34 -5.29 7.32 4.97
N PHE A 35 -6.50 7.60 5.44
CA PHE A 35 -7.69 7.39 4.62
C PHE A 35 -7.60 8.21 3.34
N GLY A 36 -7.86 7.56 2.20
CA GLY A 36 -7.80 8.15 0.87
C GLY A 36 -6.42 8.07 0.21
N ASP A 37 -5.39 7.60 0.90
CA ASP A 37 -4.06 7.45 0.30
C ASP A 37 -4.08 6.48 -0.89
N ALA A 38 -3.47 6.91 -1.98
CA ALA A 38 -3.31 6.10 -3.19
C ALA A 38 -2.00 5.30 -3.13
N ILE A 39 -2.12 3.98 -3.11
CA ILE A 39 -1.00 3.05 -3.07
C ILE A 39 -0.80 2.46 -4.46
N LYS A 40 0.41 2.60 -5.00
CA LYS A 40 0.80 2.10 -6.32
C LYS A 40 2.02 1.21 -6.21
N PHE A 41 2.01 0.06 -6.87
CA PHE A 41 3.19 -0.77 -7.04
C PHE A 41 3.91 -0.35 -8.31
N ALA A 42 5.19 -0.02 -8.18
CA ALA A 42 5.90 0.59 -9.28
C ALA A 42 6.25 -0.42 -10.37
N TYR A 43 6.21 0.06 -11.61
CA TYR A 43 6.74 -0.68 -12.75
C TYR A 43 8.27 -0.68 -12.73
N VAL A 44 8.92 -1.25 -13.74
CA VAL A 44 10.39 -1.35 -13.83
C VAL A 44 11.09 0.01 -13.64
N SER A 45 10.46 1.12 -14.05
CA SER A 45 10.96 2.49 -13.87
C SER A 45 10.97 2.98 -12.40
N GLY A 46 10.19 2.37 -11.51
CA GLY A 46 10.09 2.76 -10.11
C GLY A 46 11.40 2.62 -9.33
N ALA A 47 12.22 1.64 -9.70
CA ALA A 47 13.49 1.36 -9.04
C ALA A 47 14.44 2.57 -9.06
N ALA A 48 14.35 3.43 -10.08
CA ALA A 48 15.18 4.61 -10.25
C ALA A 48 14.76 5.79 -9.33
N THR A 49 13.54 5.79 -8.80
CA THR A 49 13.09 6.87 -7.91
C THR A 49 13.70 6.68 -6.53
N LYS A 50 14.35 7.69 -5.98
CA LYS A 50 14.96 7.54 -4.66
C LYS A 50 13.89 7.37 -3.55
N PRO A 51 14.22 6.63 -2.49
CA PRO A 51 13.47 6.61 -1.23
C PRO A 51 12.99 8.02 -0.81
N ARG A 52 11.70 8.20 -0.46
CA ARG A 52 11.03 9.48 -0.10
C ARG A 52 10.93 10.54 -1.21
N CYS A 53 11.39 10.26 -2.42
CA CYS A 53 11.24 11.18 -3.52
C CYS A 53 9.89 11.00 -4.21
N TYR A 54 9.38 12.10 -4.75
CA TYR A 54 8.24 12.11 -5.64
C TYR A 54 8.63 11.46 -6.97
N GLY A 55 7.80 10.53 -7.44
CA GLY A 55 7.98 9.80 -8.69
C GLY A 55 6.62 9.28 -9.15
N PRO A 56 5.93 9.99 -10.05
CA PRO A 56 4.56 9.65 -10.44
C PRO A 56 4.52 8.30 -11.14
N GLN A 57 3.66 7.40 -10.64
CA GLN A 57 3.51 6.05 -11.19
C GLN A 57 2.31 6.00 -12.15
N THR A 58 2.36 6.75 -13.25
CA THR A 58 1.28 6.85 -14.25
C THR A 58 1.04 5.56 -15.02
N VAL A 59 2.06 4.70 -15.10
CA VAL A 59 2.01 3.39 -15.75
C VAL A 59 1.77 2.24 -14.75
N ALA A 60 1.44 2.53 -13.49
CA ALA A 60 1.12 1.49 -12.53
C ALA A 60 -0.15 0.75 -12.97
N GLU A 61 -0.04 -0.57 -13.16
CA GLU A 61 -1.16 -1.43 -13.57
C GLU A 61 -2.29 -1.46 -12.53
N PHE A 62 -1.94 -1.23 -11.25
CA PHE A 62 -2.89 -1.25 -10.15
C PHE A 62 -2.68 -0.05 -9.23
N THR A 63 -3.78 0.60 -8.87
CA THR A 63 -3.84 1.61 -7.81
C THR A 63 -4.86 1.16 -6.77
N PHE A 64 -4.45 1.13 -5.51
CA PHE A 64 -5.31 0.80 -4.37
C PHE A 64 -5.55 2.06 -3.55
N ILE A 65 -6.77 2.23 -3.03
CA ILE A 65 -7.09 3.36 -2.15
C ILE A 65 -7.22 2.84 -0.72
N ALA A 66 -6.50 3.48 0.21
CA ALA A 66 -6.61 3.20 1.63
C ALA A 66 -8.01 3.62 2.13
N ALA A 67 -8.95 2.67 2.17
CA ALA A 67 -10.30 2.91 2.64
C ALA A 67 -10.39 2.78 4.17
N SER A 68 -11.25 3.60 4.80
CA SER A 68 -11.53 3.46 6.22
C SER A 68 -12.49 2.30 6.39
N ALA A 69 -12.04 1.20 6.99
CA ALA A 69 -12.98 0.25 7.53
C ALA A 69 -13.71 0.95 8.68
N HIS A 70 -15.01 1.22 8.52
CA HIS A 70 -15.87 1.42 9.68
C HIS A 70 -15.75 0.14 10.52
N ARG A 71 -14.89 0.20 11.54
CA ARG A 71 -14.38 -0.90 12.36
C ARG A 71 -13.46 -1.85 11.57
N ILE A 72 -12.15 -1.69 11.77
CA ILE A 72 -11.22 -2.82 11.72
C ILE A 72 -11.56 -3.68 12.96
N ILE A 73 -12.65 -4.44 12.87
CA ILE A 73 -13.03 -5.46 13.88
C ILE A 73 -12.20 -6.72 13.72
N ASP A 74 -11.52 -6.84 12.58
CA ASP A 74 -10.74 -8.01 12.22
C ASP A 74 -9.26 -7.61 12.16
N CYS A 75 -8.56 -7.76 13.29
CA CYS A 75 -7.10 -7.66 13.38
C CYS A 75 -6.41 -8.86 12.71
N ARG A 76 -7.05 -9.52 11.73
CA ARG A 76 -6.49 -10.65 11.02
C ARG A 76 -5.21 -10.17 10.35
N ARG A 77 -4.15 -10.90 10.71
CA ARG A 77 -2.76 -10.92 10.25
C ARG A 77 -2.42 -9.97 9.09
N PRO A 78 -1.25 -9.31 9.13
CA PRO A 78 -0.80 -8.39 8.07
C PRO A 78 -1.00 -9.00 6.68
N ILE A 79 -1.75 -8.29 5.83
CA ILE A 79 -1.97 -8.72 4.44
C ILE A 79 -0.65 -8.58 3.71
N THR A 80 -0.04 -9.72 3.39
CA THR A 80 1.20 -9.77 2.62
C THR A 80 0.86 -9.96 1.15
N ILE A 81 1.06 -8.93 0.34
CA ILE A 81 0.95 -9.02 -1.11
C ILE A 81 2.30 -9.45 -1.65
N LYS A 82 2.41 -10.69 -2.16
CA LYS A 82 3.59 -11.17 -2.87
C LYS A 82 3.35 -11.08 -4.37
N ALA A 83 4.07 -10.20 -5.04
CA ALA A 83 4.09 -10.20 -6.50
C ALA A 83 4.81 -11.46 -7.00
N ARG A 84 4.15 -12.27 -7.84
CA ARG A 84 4.80 -13.29 -8.67
C ARG A 84 4.92 -12.69 -10.07
N TYR A 85 6.15 -12.50 -10.55
CA TYR A 85 6.37 -12.18 -11.95
C TYR A 85 6.03 -13.43 -12.78
N GLY A 86 4.91 -13.36 -13.51
CA GLY A 86 4.43 -14.41 -14.41
C GLY A 86 3.06 -15.00 -14.04
N LYS A 87 2.05 -14.62 -14.85
CA LYS A 87 0.65 -15.10 -14.91
C LYS A 87 -0.36 -14.54 -13.90
N THR A 88 -1.45 -14.01 -14.48
CA THR A 88 -2.69 -13.51 -13.88
C THR A 88 -3.34 -14.55 -12.98
N HIS A 89 -3.64 -14.21 -11.73
CA HIS A 89 -4.45 -15.06 -10.86
C HIS A 89 -5.55 -14.26 -10.14
N ARG A 90 -6.77 -14.81 -10.24
CA ARG A 90 -8.00 -14.35 -9.58
C ARG A 90 -7.94 -14.75 -8.11
N LEU A 91 -8.09 -13.78 -7.20
CA LEU A 91 -8.20 -14.06 -5.76
C LEU A 91 -9.57 -14.68 -5.47
N HIS A 92 -9.58 -15.91 -4.94
CA HIS A 92 -10.76 -16.54 -4.38
C HIS A 92 -10.78 -16.35 -2.86
N HIS A 93 -11.91 -15.89 -2.34
CA HIS A 93 -12.19 -15.87 -0.91
C HIS A 93 -12.42 -17.31 -0.42
N ARG A 94 -11.76 -17.70 0.66
CA ARG A 94 -12.24 -18.77 1.55
C ARG A 94 -12.71 -18.13 2.85
#